data_AF-A0A2B7Z9D8-F1
#
_entry.id   AF-A0A2B7Z9D8-F1
#
_cell.length_a   1.000
_cell.length_b   1.000
_cell.length_c   1.000
_cell.angle_alpha   90.00
_cell.angle_beta   90.00
_cell.angle_gamma   90.00
#
_symmetry.space_group_name_H-M   'P 1'
#
loop_
_entity.id
_entity.type
_entity.pdbx_description
1 polymer ?
#
loop_
_entity_poly.entity_id
_entity_poly.type
_entity_poly.pdbx_seq_one_letter_code
_entity_poly.pdbx_strand_id
1 'polypeptide(L)'
;MKSSGISMLQTKTCREGADGTDGNATVIAAIGEGVSSSSARVFIFSGVSTGPQRRGYWDILSVFCNESPIDPASSNQIPINAQYANVPFKLIQRTASPTNMVTSKEAIAAQYENYSIYVILSSRGAASGFHWGIFIPTISPYGHVWHATNREGGWKLEHKQSDGVPFSMSLVLSQKIGSINASTWQACCDILSGISANGSPSPNTGEEFNCVIWVKDAIHALHNNGIIVLNQTVAVIESQLVIHASGHKSKVELGTSTAKVENTGC
;
A
#
# COMPACT_ATOMS: atom_id res chain seq x y z
N MET A 1 28.86 -30.47 2.22
CA MET A 1 28.51 -29.29 1.40
C MET A 1 28.38 -29.74 -0.05
N LYS A 2 27.15 -29.81 -0.59
CA LYS A 2 26.93 -30.08 -2.03
C LYS A 2 26.83 -28.73 -2.73
N SER A 3 27.69 -28.53 -3.73
CA SER A 3 27.66 -27.37 -4.64
C SER A 3 26.46 -27.51 -5.59
N SER A 4 25.57 -26.53 -5.62
CA SER A 4 24.49 -26.43 -6.61
C SER A 4 25.05 -25.76 -7.86
N GLY A 5 25.29 -26.55 -8.91
CA GLY A 5 25.66 -26.03 -10.23
C GLY A 5 24.41 -25.61 -11.02
N ILE A 6 24.44 -24.43 -11.63
CA ILE A 6 23.44 -24.00 -12.62
C ILE A 6 23.92 -24.54 -13.98
N SER A 7 23.08 -25.30 -14.68
CA SER A 7 23.38 -25.78 -16.04
C SER A 7 22.46 -25.15 -17.08
N MET A 8 23.11 -24.69 -18.16
CA MET A 8 22.65 -24.34 -19.51
C MET A 8 21.48 -23.35 -19.68
N LEU A 9 21.80 -22.12 -20.06
CA LEU A 9 20.88 -21.19 -20.73
C LEU A 9 20.77 -21.56 -22.21
N GLN A 10 19.56 -21.83 -22.70
CA GLN A 10 19.28 -21.74 -24.14
C GLN A 10 18.61 -20.40 -24.43
N THR A 11 19.19 -19.64 -25.37
CA THR A 11 18.59 -18.42 -25.89
C THR A 11 18.16 -18.67 -27.33
N LYS A 12 16.95 -18.25 -27.67
CA LYS A 12 16.46 -18.29 -29.05
C LYS A 12 15.92 -16.91 -29.40
N THR A 13 16.49 -16.31 -30.44
CA THR A 13 16.09 -15.00 -30.94
C THR A 13 15.12 -15.20 -32.10
N CYS A 14 13.93 -14.63 -32.00
CA CYS A 14 12.97 -14.60 -33.10
C CYS A 14 13.01 -13.21 -33.76
N ARG A 15 13.10 -13.17 -35.09
CA ARG A 15 12.91 -11.95 -35.89
C ARG A 15 11.51 -11.98 -36.48
N GLU A 16 10.71 -10.96 -36.19
CA GLU A 16 9.51 -10.65 -36.97
C GLU A 16 9.75 -9.37 -37.78
N GLY A 17 9.46 -9.42 -39.09
CA GLY A 17 9.24 -8.22 -39.93
C GLY A 17 7.72 -7.98 -40.04
N ALA A 18 7.20 -6.81 -40.42
CA ALA A 18 7.59 -6.00 -41.58
C ALA A 18 7.22 -4.50 -41.45
N ASP A 19 7.14 -3.93 -40.24
CA ASP A 19 6.77 -2.51 -40.04
C ASP A 19 7.94 -1.57 -39.70
N GLY A 20 9.18 -2.07 -39.71
CA GLY A 20 10.36 -1.23 -39.51
C GLY A 20 10.61 -0.80 -38.07
N THR A 21 9.93 -1.41 -37.08
CA THR A 21 10.31 -1.26 -35.67
C THR A 21 11.09 -2.49 -35.19
N ASP A 22 12.41 -2.41 -35.25
CA ASP A 22 13.30 -3.49 -34.80
C ASP A 22 13.29 -3.62 -33.26
N GLY A 23 12.43 -4.50 -32.75
CA GLY A 23 12.43 -4.92 -31.35
C GLY A 23 13.03 -6.32 -31.18
N ASN A 24 14.17 -6.44 -30.51
CA ASN A 24 14.70 -7.74 -30.10
C ASN A 24 13.99 -8.20 -28.81
N ALA A 25 13.16 -9.23 -28.90
CA ALA A 25 12.62 -9.92 -27.73
C ALA A 25 13.55 -11.10 -27.36
N THR A 26 14.06 -11.09 -26.13
CA THR A 26 14.84 -12.19 -25.57
C THR A 26 13.99 -12.95 -24.56
N VAL A 27 13.69 -14.21 -24.85
CA VAL A 27 13.02 -15.11 -23.90
C VAL A 27 14.10 -15.85 -23.12
N ILE A 28 14.10 -15.70 -21.80
CA ILE A 28 14.98 -16.43 -20.88
C ILE A 28 14.11 -17.35 -20.04
N ALA A 29 14.27 -18.66 -20.23
CA ALA A 29 13.68 -19.67 -19.35
C ALA A 29 14.77 -20.21 -18.43
N ALA A 30 14.52 -20.21 -17.12
CA ALA A 30 15.36 -20.86 -16.13
C ALA A 30 14.57 -21.98 -15.46
N ILE A 31 15.16 -23.17 -15.41
CA ILE A 31 14.60 -24.33 -14.70
C ILE A 31 15.52 -24.61 -13.52
N GLY A 32 15.02 -24.51 -12.30
CA GLY A 32 15.78 -24.85 -11.10
C GLY A 32 15.87 -26.37 -10.93
N GLU A 33 17.05 -26.91 -10.62
CA GLU A 33 17.18 -28.31 -10.23
C GLU A 33 16.59 -28.53 -8.83
N GLY A 34 15.81 -29.62 -8.67
CA GLY A 34 15.25 -30.04 -7.39
C GLY A 34 13.74 -29.85 -7.23
N VAL A 35 13.04 -29.35 -8.25
CA VAL A 35 11.57 -29.28 -8.24
C VAL A 35 11.00 -30.59 -8.82
N SER A 36 10.16 -31.26 -8.03
CA SER A 36 9.29 -32.35 -8.50
C SER A 36 8.57 -31.94 -9.80
N SER A 37 8.41 -32.87 -10.75
CA SER A 37 7.81 -32.64 -12.09
C SER A 37 6.41 -32.01 -12.04
N SER A 38 5.75 -32.03 -10.89
CA SER A 38 4.45 -31.41 -10.64
C SER A 38 4.49 -29.91 -10.27
N SER A 39 5.63 -29.22 -10.32
CA SER A 39 5.72 -27.80 -9.87
C SER A 39 6.73 -26.92 -10.61
N ALA A 40 7.07 -27.24 -11.86
CA ALA A 40 7.89 -26.35 -12.67
C ALA A 40 7.11 -25.04 -12.98
N ARG A 41 7.72 -23.89 -12.65
CA ARG A 41 7.19 -22.57 -13.00
C ARG A 41 8.00 -22.02 -14.15
N VAL A 42 7.36 -21.81 -15.30
CA VAL A 42 7.96 -21.13 -16.43
C VAL A 42 7.71 -19.64 -16.28
N PHE A 43 8.78 -18.86 -16.19
CA PHE A 43 8.72 -17.41 -16.23
C PHE A 43 9.06 -16.97 -17.65
N ILE A 44 8.16 -16.22 -18.27
CA ILE A 44 8.40 -15.62 -19.58
C ILE A 44 8.57 -14.13 -19.36
N PHE A 45 9.75 -13.63 -19.68
CA PHE A 45 10.03 -12.20 -19.68
C PHE A 45 9.96 -11.70 -21.12
N SER A 46 9.15 -10.68 -21.36
CA SER A 46 9.18 -9.91 -22.60
C SER A 46 9.59 -8.49 -22.25
N GLY A 47 10.70 -8.02 -22.81
CA GLY A 47 11.14 -6.63 -22.68
C GLY A 47 11.49 -6.09 -24.06
N VAL A 48 11.19 -4.81 -24.30
CA VAL A 48 11.65 -4.09 -25.48
C VAL A 48 12.84 -3.23 -25.04
N SER A 49 14.02 -3.57 -25.56
CA SER A 49 15.23 -2.78 -25.31
C SER A 49 15.25 -1.56 -26.23
N THR A 50 14.98 -0.37 -25.69
CA THR A 50 15.09 0.89 -26.45
C THR A 50 16.41 1.60 -26.11
N GLY A 51 17.50 1.15 -26.75
CA GLY A 51 18.74 1.91 -26.89
C GLY A 51 19.62 2.09 -25.63
N PRO A 52 20.86 2.59 -25.82
CA PRO A 52 21.95 2.41 -24.85
C PRO A 52 21.90 3.26 -23.56
N GLN A 53 20.84 4.04 -23.28
CA GLN A 53 20.83 4.94 -22.12
C GLN A 53 19.48 5.13 -21.39
N ARG A 54 18.54 4.18 -21.42
CA ARG A 54 17.35 4.25 -20.54
C ARG A 54 17.08 2.92 -19.83
N ARG A 55 16.79 2.99 -18.52
CA ARG A 55 16.32 1.84 -17.74
C ARG A 55 14.97 1.40 -18.30
N GLY A 56 14.93 0.24 -18.95
CA GLY A 56 13.70 -0.38 -19.43
C GLY A 56 12.80 -0.81 -18.28
N TYR A 57 11.49 -0.77 -18.54
CA TYR A 57 10.45 -1.32 -17.66
C TYR A 57 10.31 -2.81 -17.98
N TRP A 58 10.27 -3.66 -16.96
CA TRP A 58 10.01 -5.09 -17.10
C TRP A 58 8.64 -5.39 -16.49
N ASP A 59 7.71 -5.87 -17.31
CA ASP A 59 6.44 -6.39 -16.81
C ASP A 59 6.55 -7.89 -16.55
N ILE A 60 6.09 -8.33 -15.37
CA ILE A 60 6.00 -9.74 -15.02
C ILE A 60 4.62 -10.23 -15.44
N LEU A 61 4.56 -10.96 -16.55
CA LEU A 61 3.39 -11.76 -16.90
C LEU A 61 3.52 -13.15 -16.26
N SER A 62 2.70 -13.41 -15.25
CA SER A 62 2.54 -14.76 -14.71
C SER A 62 1.48 -15.48 -15.53
N VAL A 63 1.89 -16.50 -16.29
CA VAL A 63 0.98 -17.42 -16.97
C VAL A 63 0.85 -18.66 -16.09
N PHE A 64 -0.35 -18.93 -15.59
CA PHE A 64 -0.66 -20.21 -14.95
C PHE A 64 -1.07 -21.21 -16.02
N CYS A 65 -0.20 -22.17 -16.34
CA CYS A 65 -0.61 -23.36 -17.07
C CYS A 65 -1.26 -24.32 -16.06
N ASN A 66 -2.57 -24.51 -16.15
CA ASN A 66 -3.23 -25.63 -15.49
C ASN A 66 -3.00 -26.87 -16.36
N GLU A 67 -2.03 -27.71 -15.99
CA GLU A 67 -1.90 -29.04 -16.59
C GLU A 67 -2.77 -30.03 -15.83
N SER A 68 -3.52 -30.85 -16.57
CA SER A 68 -4.24 -32.00 -16.01
C SER A 68 -3.25 -33.11 -15.65
N PRO A 69 -3.56 -33.99 -14.68
CA PRO A 69 -2.63 -35.03 -14.23
C PRO A 69 -2.25 -35.99 -15.37
N ILE A 70 -0.95 -36.20 -15.58
CA ILE A 70 -0.42 -37.20 -16.51
C ILE A 70 -0.26 -38.53 -15.76
N ASP A 71 -0.83 -39.59 -16.32
CA ASP A 71 -0.70 -40.99 -15.86
C ASP A 71 0.74 -41.50 -16.09
N PRO A 72 1.44 -42.02 -15.06
CA PRO A 72 2.85 -42.42 -15.18
C PRO A 72 3.11 -43.73 -15.96
N ALA A 73 2.11 -44.31 -16.62
CA ALA A 73 2.24 -45.58 -17.34
C ALA A 73 2.07 -45.48 -18.87
N SER A 74 2.87 -44.65 -19.56
CA SER A 74 3.06 -44.82 -21.01
C SER A 74 4.44 -44.37 -21.49
N SER A 75 5.39 -45.31 -21.49
CA SER A 75 6.61 -45.21 -22.29
C SER A 75 6.27 -45.54 -23.73
N ASN A 76 6.11 -44.52 -24.59
CA ASN A 76 6.40 -44.62 -26.02
C ASN A 76 6.55 -43.22 -26.63
N GLN A 77 7.54 -43.12 -27.52
CA GLN A 77 7.97 -41.90 -28.24
C GLN A 77 6.78 -41.14 -28.84
N ILE A 78 6.66 -39.85 -28.49
CA ILE A 78 5.75 -38.92 -29.15
C ILE A 78 6.50 -38.30 -30.34
N PRO A 79 6.02 -38.43 -31.59
CA PRO A 79 6.58 -37.70 -32.72
C PRO A 79 6.19 -36.22 -32.61
N ILE A 80 7.19 -35.34 -32.75
CA ILE A 80 6.99 -33.89 -32.83
C ILE A 80 6.40 -33.58 -34.21
N ASN A 81 5.08 -33.74 -34.35
CA ASN A 81 4.37 -33.36 -35.56
C ASN A 81 4.02 -31.87 -35.49
N ALA A 82 4.55 -31.11 -36.45
CA ALA A 82 4.20 -29.73 -36.70
C ALA A 82 2.74 -29.62 -37.17
N GLN A 83 1.81 -29.46 -36.24
CA GLN A 83 0.41 -29.14 -36.52
C GLN A 83 -0.10 -28.05 -35.57
N TYR A 84 0.50 -26.87 -35.65
CA TYR A 84 -0.12 -25.63 -35.15
C TYR A 84 0.22 -24.49 -36.12
N ALA A 85 -0.09 -24.67 -37.40
CA ALA A 85 -0.21 -23.58 -38.35
C ALA A 85 -1.71 -23.36 -38.59
N ASN A 86 -2.18 -22.14 -38.34
CA ASN A 86 -3.55 -21.66 -38.58
C ASN A 86 -4.54 -21.79 -37.42
N VAL A 87 -4.22 -21.19 -36.27
CA VAL A 87 -5.26 -20.64 -35.39
C VAL A 87 -5.47 -19.18 -35.80
N PRO A 88 -6.67 -18.78 -36.27
CA PRO A 88 -6.91 -17.38 -36.62
C PRO A 88 -6.81 -16.52 -35.35
N PHE A 89 -5.80 -15.66 -35.33
CA PHE A 89 -5.63 -14.65 -34.30
C PHE A 89 -6.78 -13.64 -34.43
N LYS A 90 -7.86 -13.85 -33.71
CA LYS A 90 -8.93 -12.86 -33.60
C LYS A 90 -8.35 -11.73 -32.75
N LEU A 91 -8.02 -10.60 -33.38
CA LEU A 91 -7.65 -9.37 -32.69
C LEU A 91 -8.84 -8.94 -31.85
N ILE A 92 -8.88 -9.40 -30.60
CA ILE A 92 -9.79 -8.87 -29.60
C ILE A 92 -9.34 -7.43 -29.39
N GLN A 93 -10.03 -6.48 -30.03
CA GLN A 93 -9.93 -5.08 -29.66
C GLN A 93 -10.33 -5.00 -28.19
N ARG A 94 -9.33 -4.98 -27.31
CA ARG A 94 -9.50 -4.59 -25.91
C ARG A 94 -10.08 -3.18 -25.95
N THR A 95 -11.39 -3.08 -25.73
CA THR A 95 -12.00 -1.84 -25.29
C THR A 95 -11.16 -1.33 -24.14
N ALA A 96 -10.63 -0.11 -24.27
CA ALA A 96 -9.77 0.50 -23.27
C ALA A 96 -10.40 0.27 -21.88
N SER A 97 -9.69 -0.49 -21.03
CA SER A 97 -10.06 -0.60 -19.62
C SER A 97 -10.24 0.82 -19.07
N PRO A 98 -11.24 1.06 -18.20
CA PRO A 98 -11.40 2.35 -17.56
C PRO A 98 -10.05 2.73 -16.97
N THR A 99 -9.50 3.83 -17.48
CA THR A 99 -8.26 4.44 -17.00
C THR A 99 -8.28 4.38 -15.48
N ASN A 100 -7.34 3.64 -14.90
CA ASN A 100 -6.91 3.80 -13.52
C ASN A 100 -6.65 5.30 -13.38
N MET A 101 -7.65 6.05 -12.90
CA MET A 101 -7.54 7.48 -12.70
C MET A 101 -6.55 7.60 -11.55
N VAL A 102 -5.29 7.82 -11.89
CA VAL A 102 -4.27 8.24 -10.95
C VAL A 102 -4.80 9.55 -10.38
N THR A 103 -5.42 9.48 -9.21
CA THR A 103 -5.90 10.67 -8.52
C THR A 103 -4.70 11.58 -8.32
N SER A 104 -4.77 12.80 -8.86
CA SER A 104 -3.66 13.72 -8.76
C SER A 104 -3.38 14.06 -7.29
N LYS A 105 -2.15 14.45 -6.97
CA LYS A 105 -1.80 14.85 -5.60
C LYS A 105 -2.68 16.00 -5.11
N GLU A 106 -3.04 16.91 -6.01
CA GLU A 106 -3.93 18.04 -5.73
C GLU A 106 -5.33 17.55 -5.34
N ALA A 107 -5.88 16.57 -6.06
CA ALA A 107 -7.18 15.97 -5.75
C ALA A 107 -7.16 15.17 -4.42
N ILE A 108 -6.02 14.58 -4.05
CA ILE A 108 -5.86 13.94 -2.74
C ILE A 108 -5.79 15.00 -1.62
N ALA A 109 -4.95 16.02 -1.79
CA ALA A 109 -4.79 17.10 -0.82
C ALA A 109 -6.10 17.87 -0.58
N ALA A 110 -6.90 18.08 -1.64
CA ALA A 110 -8.19 18.78 -1.57
C ALA A 110 -9.26 18.04 -0.74
N GLN A 111 -9.05 16.77 -0.39
CA GLN A 111 -9.97 16.05 0.51
C GLN A 111 -9.84 16.50 1.97
N TYR A 112 -8.73 17.15 2.33
CA TYR A 112 -8.45 17.62 3.68
C TYR A 112 -8.89 19.06 3.87
N GLU A 113 -9.60 19.32 4.95
CA GLU A 113 -10.05 20.65 5.34
C GLU A 113 -9.04 21.30 6.28
N ASN A 114 -8.57 22.50 5.94
CA ASN A 114 -7.67 23.26 6.81
C ASN A 114 -8.30 23.46 8.20
N TYR A 115 -7.47 23.38 9.23
CA TYR A 115 -7.85 23.44 10.64
C TYR A 115 -8.87 22.37 11.07
N SER A 116 -9.00 21.27 10.33
CA SER A 116 -9.73 20.09 10.81
C SER A 116 -8.80 19.09 11.47
N ILE A 117 -9.27 18.48 12.55
CA ILE A 117 -8.52 17.52 13.35
C ILE A 117 -8.85 16.13 12.83
N TYR A 118 -7.84 15.46 12.26
CA TYR A 118 -7.97 14.12 11.73
C TYR A 118 -7.25 13.11 12.62
N VAL A 119 -7.92 12.01 12.94
CA VAL A 119 -7.25 10.79 13.39
C VAL A 119 -6.78 10.03 12.15
N ILE A 120 -5.48 9.75 12.08
CA ILE A 120 -4.86 9.03 10.97
C ILE A 120 -4.47 7.62 11.40
N LEU A 121 -4.82 6.62 10.58
CA LEU A 121 -4.46 5.22 10.78
C LEU A 121 -3.60 4.76 9.61
N SER A 122 -2.33 4.48 9.90
CA SER A 122 -1.36 3.98 8.93
C SER A 122 -1.13 2.48 9.13
N SER A 123 -1.07 1.72 8.05
CA SER A 123 -0.71 0.30 8.09
C SER A 123 0.71 0.11 8.63
N ARG A 124 0.89 -0.96 9.41
CA ARG A 124 2.19 -1.47 9.85
C ARG A 124 2.71 -2.61 8.96
N GLY A 125 2.13 -2.78 7.78
CA GLY A 125 2.45 -3.85 6.83
C GLY A 125 2.06 -5.22 7.39
N ALA A 126 3.07 -6.09 7.56
CA ALA A 126 2.89 -7.44 8.08
C ALA A 126 2.52 -7.48 9.59
N ALA A 127 2.82 -6.42 10.34
CA ALA A 127 2.42 -6.34 11.74
C ALA A 127 0.92 -6.05 11.87
N SER A 128 0.30 -6.60 12.92
CA SER A 128 -1.11 -6.40 13.21
C SER A 128 -1.43 -4.96 13.61
N GLY A 129 -2.67 -4.56 13.33
CA GLY A 129 -3.19 -3.25 13.72
C GLY A 129 -2.64 -2.09 12.90
N PHE A 130 -2.80 -0.89 13.45
CA PHE A 130 -2.44 0.36 12.78
C PHE A 130 -1.50 1.19 13.67
N HIS A 131 -0.75 2.09 13.04
CA HIS A 131 -0.10 3.19 13.74
C HIS A 131 -1.02 4.40 13.70
N TRP A 132 -1.28 4.97 14.87
CA TRP A 132 -2.23 6.05 15.06
C TRP A 132 -1.52 7.37 15.28
N GLY A 133 -2.13 8.45 14.82
CA GLY A 133 -1.69 9.82 15.08
C GLY A 133 -2.80 10.82 14.85
N ILE A 134 -2.52 12.08 15.17
CA ILE A 134 -3.36 13.24 14.86
C ILE A 134 -2.67 14.03 13.76
N PHE A 135 -3.42 14.38 12.72
CA PHE A 135 -3.00 15.29 11.66
C PHE A 135 -3.94 16.50 11.60
N ILE A 136 -3.36 17.69 11.57
CA ILE A 136 -4.11 18.94 11.38
C ILE A 136 -3.50 19.70 10.21
N PRO A 137 -4.15 19.73 9.03
CA PRO A 137 -3.71 20.55 7.92
C PRO A 137 -3.90 22.02 8.26
N THR A 138 -2.90 22.86 8.03
CA THR A 138 -3.04 24.33 8.14
C THR A 138 -3.23 24.94 6.77
N ILE A 139 -2.49 24.42 5.77
CA ILE A 139 -2.58 24.75 4.36
C ILE A 139 -2.33 23.46 3.58
N SER A 140 -3.36 22.64 3.36
CA SER A 140 -3.23 21.33 2.72
C SER A 140 -2.39 21.38 1.43
N PRO A 141 -1.41 20.47 1.23
CA PRO A 141 -1.15 19.27 2.03
C PRO A 141 -0.32 19.50 3.30
N TYR A 142 0.14 20.73 3.56
CA TYR A 142 0.94 21.06 4.73
C TYR A 142 0.10 21.05 6.00
N GLY A 143 0.61 20.38 7.03
CA GLY A 143 0.01 20.33 8.35
C GLY A 143 0.98 19.88 9.43
N HIS A 144 0.44 19.71 10.62
CA HIS A 144 1.17 19.21 11.78
C HIS A 144 0.70 17.80 12.13
N VAL A 145 1.65 16.96 12.51
CA VAL A 145 1.42 15.58 12.93
C VAL A 145 1.88 15.42 14.36
N TRP A 146 1.04 14.80 15.18
CA TRP A 146 1.38 14.33 16.52
C TRP A 146 1.13 12.83 16.60
N HIS A 147 2.10 12.08 17.10
CA HIS A 147 1.95 10.66 17.35
C HIS A 147 2.96 10.16 18.39
N ALA A 148 2.58 9.16 19.18
CA ALA A 148 3.51 8.47 20.06
C ALA A 148 4.27 7.39 19.29
N THR A 149 5.60 7.36 19.46
CA THR A 149 6.51 6.41 18.79
C THR A 149 7.47 5.79 19.78
N ASN A 150 7.89 4.55 19.52
CA ASN A 150 8.89 3.83 20.31
C ASN A 150 10.06 3.31 19.47
N ARG A 151 10.31 3.91 18.31
CA ARG A 151 11.33 3.47 17.34
C ARG A 151 12.77 3.52 17.86
N GLU A 152 13.05 4.41 18.81
CA GLU A 152 14.39 4.63 19.37
C GLU A 152 14.58 4.01 20.76
N GLY A 153 13.60 3.21 21.23
CA GLY A 153 13.58 2.70 22.59
C GLY A 153 12.87 3.67 23.55
N GLY A 154 11.92 3.14 24.33
CA GLY A 154 11.01 3.95 25.13
C GLY A 154 9.97 4.69 24.29
N TRP A 155 8.85 5.04 24.91
CA TRP A 155 7.81 5.86 24.25
C TRP A 155 8.19 7.35 24.31
N LYS A 156 7.93 8.07 23.21
CA LYS A 156 8.02 9.54 23.15
C LYS A 156 6.98 10.10 22.20
N LEU A 157 6.65 11.38 22.40
CA LEU A 157 5.81 12.14 21.47
C LEU A 157 6.70 12.67 20.34
N GLU A 158 6.28 12.44 19.10
CA GLU A 158 6.84 13.09 17.93
C GLU A 158 5.81 14.12 17.40
N HIS A 159 6.23 15.39 17.38
CA HIS A 159 5.51 16.49 16.74
C HIS A 159 6.35 17.02 15.58
N LYS A 160 5.77 17.10 14.39
CA LYS A 160 6.45 17.65 13.22
C LYS A 160 5.49 18.28 12.23
N GLN A 161 6.02 19.19 11.42
CA GLN A 161 5.36 19.63 10.20
C GLN A 161 5.56 18.59 9.10
N SER A 162 4.54 18.39 8.27
CA SER A 162 4.59 17.47 7.14
C SER A 162 3.64 17.89 6.04
N ASP A 163 4.08 17.71 4.80
CA ASP A 163 3.28 17.75 3.57
C ASP A 163 3.03 16.35 2.98
N GLY A 164 3.59 15.32 3.62
CA GLY A 164 3.60 13.95 3.11
C GLY A 164 2.44 13.10 3.60
N VAL A 165 1.70 13.53 4.63
CA VAL A 165 0.61 12.72 5.22
C VAL A 165 -0.43 12.31 4.19
N PRO A 166 -1.03 13.24 3.40
CA PRO A 166 -2.02 12.86 2.38
C PRO A 166 -1.49 11.87 1.34
N PHE A 167 -0.18 11.84 1.11
CA PHE A 167 0.46 11.05 0.07
C PHE A 167 1.15 9.79 0.57
N SER A 168 1.04 9.49 1.87
CA SER A 168 1.72 8.34 2.46
C SER A 168 1.12 7.03 1.93
N MET A 169 1.96 6.17 1.37
CA MET A 169 1.56 4.83 0.90
C MET A 169 1.08 3.92 2.05
N SER A 170 1.47 4.22 3.28
CA SER A 170 1.01 3.47 4.45
C SER A 170 -0.29 4.02 5.05
N LEU A 171 -0.73 5.23 4.68
CA LEU A 171 -1.95 5.80 5.23
C LEU A 171 -3.17 5.04 4.70
N VAL A 172 -3.99 4.52 5.61
CA VAL A 172 -5.19 3.74 5.26
C VAL A 172 -6.46 4.58 5.42
N LEU A 173 -6.57 5.28 6.55
CA LEU A 173 -7.74 6.09 6.90
C LEU A 173 -7.30 7.42 7.51
N SER A 174 -8.01 8.48 7.17
CA SER A 174 -7.99 9.77 7.85
C SER A 174 -9.41 10.21 8.13
N GLN A 175 -9.82 10.18 9.39
CA GLN A 175 -11.17 10.51 9.83
C GLN A 175 -11.16 11.82 10.60
N LYS A 176 -11.97 12.78 10.15
CA LYS A 176 -12.20 14.04 10.84
C LYS A 176 -12.99 13.79 12.13
N ILE A 177 -12.50 14.32 13.25
CA ILE A 177 -13.14 14.24 14.57
C ILE A 177 -13.53 15.62 15.13
N GLY A 178 -13.16 16.70 14.45
CA GLY A 178 -13.50 18.06 14.82
C GLY A 178 -12.83 19.08 13.92
N SER A 179 -13.13 20.34 14.18
CA SER A 179 -12.47 21.48 13.54
C SER A 179 -12.18 22.55 14.57
N ILE A 180 -11.11 23.29 14.32
CA ILE A 180 -10.69 24.47 15.06
C ILE A 180 -10.63 25.64 14.10
N ASN A 181 -10.43 26.84 14.64
CA ASN A 181 -10.15 28.02 13.84
C ASN A 181 -8.74 28.54 14.17
N ALA A 182 -8.30 29.56 13.43
CA ALA A 182 -6.98 30.14 13.64
C ALA A 182 -6.75 30.67 15.08
N SER A 183 -7.80 31.14 15.76
CA SER A 183 -7.68 31.68 17.14
C SER A 183 -7.50 30.58 18.20
N THR A 184 -8.02 29.37 17.97
CA THR A 184 -7.88 28.22 18.88
C THR A 184 -6.73 27.29 18.49
N TRP A 185 -6.02 27.58 17.40
CA TRP A 185 -4.91 26.77 16.89
C TRP A 185 -3.80 26.57 17.92
N GLN A 186 -3.32 27.64 18.54
CA GLN A 186 -2.22 27.56 19.50
C GLN A 186 -2.61 26.75 20.73
N ALA A 187 -3.82 26.98 21.26
CA ALA A 187 -4.35 26.21 22.39
C ALA A 187 -4.43 24.70 22.05
N CYS A 188 -4.87 24.35 20.84
CA CYS A 188 -4.87 22.97 20.38
C CYS A 188 -3.46 22.36 20.33
N CYS A 189 -2.47 23.09 19.80
CA CYS A 189 -1.07 22.66 19.76
C CYS A 189 -0.52 22.43 21.16
N ASP A 190 -0.79 23.33 22.10
CA ASP A 190 -0.31 23.25 23.48
C ASP A 190 -0.91 22.05 24.20
N ILE A 191 -2.22 21.81 24.01
CA ILE A 191 -2.91 20.63 24.56
C ILE A 191 -2.32 19.34 24.01
N LEU A 192 -2.16 19.22 22.69
CA LEU A 192 -1.61 18.01 22.07
C LEU A 192 -0.17 17.75 22.49
N SER A 193 0.63 18.80 22.63
CA SER A 193 2.04 18.69 23.02
C SER A 193 2.22 18.42 24.52
N GLY A 194 1.22 18.74 25.34
CA GLY A 194 1.21 18.54 26.79
C GLY A 194 0.84 17.12 27.23
N ILE A 195 0.35 16.27 26.33
CA ILE A 195 -0.04 14.88 26.68
C ILE A 195 1.21 14.03 26.86
N SER A 196 1.32 13.40 28.04
CA SER A 196 2.43 12.50 28.34
C SER A 196 2.52 11.36 27.33
N ALA A 197 3.72 11.13 26.80
CA ALA A 197 4.03 9.98 25.96
C ALA A 197 5.18 9.15 26.55
N ASN A 198 5.34 9.16 27.87
CA ASN A 198 6.46 8.52 28.57
C ASN A 198 6.31 7.00 28.77
N GLY A 199 5.24 6.39 28.26
CA GLY A 199 4.96 4.96 28.43
C GLY A 199 4.17 4.58 29.69
N SER A 200 3.78 5.55 30.53
CA SER A 200 2.91 5.28 31.67
C SER A 200 1.47 5.01 31.23
N PRO A 201 0.71 4.13 31.92
CA PRO A 201 -0.69 3.87 31.59
C PRO A 201 -1.54 5.13 31.49
N SER A 202 -2.58 5.10 30.66
CA SER A 202 -3.47 6.25 30.45
C SER A 202 -4.05 6.74 31.77
N PRO A 203 -4.03 8.06 32.05
CA PRO A 203 -4.70 8.61 33.22
C PRO A 203 -6.24 8.58 33.09
N ASN A 204 -6.78 8.44 31.88
CA ASN A 204 -8.22 8.44 31.63
C ASN A 204 -8.83 7.03 31.75
N THR A 205 -8.10 6.00 31.32
CA THR A 205 -8.63 4.63 31.22
C THR A 205 -7.83 3.58 31.99
N GLY A 206 -6.59 3.88 32.41
CA GLY A 206 -5.68 2.92 33.03
C GLY A 206 -5.09 1.90 32.05
N GLU A 207 -5.37 2.01 30.75
CA GLU A 207 -4.85 1.10 29.72
C GLU A 207 -3.32 1.25 29.55
N GLU A 208 -2.65 0.14 29.22
CA GLU A 208 -1.21 0.12 28.94
C GLU A 208 -0.87 1.01 27.75
N PHE A 209 0.16 1.84 27.91
CA PHE A 209 0.50 2.87 26.95
C PHE A 209 0.93 2.30 25.59
N ASN A 210 0.31 2.83 24.54
CA ASN A 210 0.75 2.68 23.15
C ASN A 210 0.25 3.86 22.30
N CYS A 211 0.52 3.84 20.99
CA CYS A 211 0.09 4.94 20.10
C CYS A 211 -1.43 5.12 19.99
N VAL A 212 -2.21 4.05 20.17
CA VAL A 212 -3.69 4.12 20.19
C VAL A 212 -4.13 4.81 21.46
N ILE A 213 -3.59 4.39 22.60
CA ILE A 213 -3.91 4.97 23.91
C ILE A 213 -3.54 6.46 23.96
N TRP A 214 -2.38 6.84 23.42
CA TRP A 214 -2.01 8.26 23.32
C TRP A 214 -3.03 9.07 22.51
N VAL A 215 -3.53 8.54 21.38
CA VAL A 215 -4.57 9.24 20.59
C VAL A 215 -5.90 9.31 21.35
N LYS A 216 -6.28 8.27 22.10
CA LYS A 216 -7.47 8.30 22.96
C LYS A 216 -7.36 9.39 24.03
N ASP A 217 -6.20 9.47 24.70
CA ASP A 217 -5.90 10.53 25.65
C ASP A 217 -5.91 11.92 25.01
N ALA A 218 -5.44 12.04 23.77
CA ALA A 218 -5.52 13.27 23.00
C ALA A 218 -6.95 13.70 22.72
N ILE A 219 -7.81 12.77 22.29
CA ILE A 219 -9.24 13.04 22.05
C ILE A 219 -9.92 13.48 23.36
N HIS A 220 -9.64 12.81 24.48
CA HIS A 220 -10.13 13.22 25.80
C HIS A 220 -9.64 14.62 26.19
N ALA A 221 -8.35 14.91 26.02
CA ALA A 221 -7.78 16.21 26.36
C ALA A 221 -8.39 17.34 25.53
N LEU A 222 -8.55 17.15 24.22
CA LEU A 222 -9.20 18.12 23.35
C LEU A 222 -10.66 18.35 23.75
N HIS A 223 -11.39 17.28 24.07
CA HIS A 223 -12.78 17.38 24.50
C HIS A 223 -12.93 18.11 25.84
N ASN A 224 -12.15 17.71 26.84
CA ASN A 224 -12.21 18.28 28.20
C ASN A 224 -11.81 19.75 28.24
N ASN A 225 -10.99 20.21 27.29
CA ASN A 225 -10.61 21.61 27.13
C ASN A 225 -11.55 22.40 26.19
N GLY A 226 -12.64 21.79 25.71
CA GLY A 226 -13.61 22.45 24.84
C GLY A 226 -13.09 22.76 23.44
N ILE A 227 -12.01 22.12 22.99
CA ILE A 227 -11.49 22.26 21.62
C ILE A 227 -12.39 21.54 20.62
N ILE A 228 -12.92 20.37 21.01
CA ILE A 228 -13.88 19.60 20.22
C ILE A 228 -15.06 19.15 21.09
N VAL A 229 -16.21 18.93 20.47
CA VAL A 229 -17.38 18.33 21.11
C VAL A 229 -17.58 16.95 20.51
N LEU A 230 -17.59 15.92 21.36
CA LEU A 230 -17.80 14.55 20.93
C LEU A 230 -19.29 14.20 21.02
N ASN A 231 -19.84 13.64 19.96
CA ASN A 231 -21.22 13.14 19.90
C ASN A 231 -21.35 11.68 20.42
N GLN A 232 -20.22 11.01 20.64
CA GLN A 232 -20.12 9.62 21.04
C GLN A 232 -18.88 9.40 21.92
N THR A 233 -18.77 8.25 22.58
CA THR A 233 -17.63 7.96 23.45
C THR A 233 -16.37 7.66 22.65
N VAL A 234 -15.20 7.88 23.26
CA VAL A 234 -13.90 7.58 22.64
C VAL A 234 -13.76 6.10 22.25
N ALA A 235 -14.35 5.20 23.04
CA ALA A 235 -14.38 3.76 22.71
C ALA A 235 -15.20 3.46 21.43
N VAL A 236 -16.31 4.17 21.21
CA VAL A 236 -17.10 4.03 19.97
C VAL A 236 -16.33 4.59 18.78
N ILE A 237 -15.68 5.75 18.94
CA ILE A 237 -14.80 6.33 17.90
C ILE A 237 -13.69 5.33 17.54
N GLU A 238 -13.02 4.76 18.53
CA GLU A 238 -11.96 3.77 18.31
C GLU A 238 -12.45 2.57 17.50
N SER A 239 -13.59 1.98 17.89
CA SER A 239 -14.17 0.84 17.20
C SER A 239 -14.51 1.16 15.73
N GLN A 240 -15.12 2.31 15.46
CA GLN A 240 -15.44 2.76 14.11
C GLN A 240 -14.19 2.95 13.25
N LEU A 241 -13.17 3.63 13.79
CA LEU A 241 -11.89 3.85 13.10
C LEU A 241 -11.23 2.54 12.70
N VAL A 242 -11.18 1.56 13.62
CA VAL A 242 -10.60 0.23 13.34
C VAL A 242 -11.39 -0.52 12.27
N ILE A 243 -12.73 -0.54 12.36
CA ILE A 243 -13.58 -1.22 11.38
C ILE A 243 -13.38 -0.60 9.99
N HIS A 244 -13.44 0.73 9.90
CA HIS A 244 -13.31 1.44 8.63
C HIS A 244 -11.92 1.25 8.02
N ALA A 245 -10.85 1.43 8.81
CA ALA A 245 -9.49 1.23 8.32
C ALA A 245 -9.25 -0.22 7.90
N SER A 246 -9.78 -1.20 8.63
CA SER A 246 -9.66 -2.62 8.28
C SER A 246 -10.31 -2.94 6.93
N GLY A 247 -11.46 -2.32 6.62
CA GLY A 247 -12.14 -2.45 5.33
C GLY A 247 -11.33 -1.90 4.13
N HIS A 248 -10.39 -0.98 4.38
CA HIS A 248 -9.56 -0.34 3.35
C HIS A 248 -8.13 -0.88 3.27
N LYS A 249 -7.60 -1.47 4.36
CA LYS A 249 -6.19 -1.87 4.51
C LYS A 249 -5.64 -2.65 3.32
N SER A 250 -6.31 -3.74 2.92
CA SER A 250 -5.81 -4.61 1.85
C SER A 250 -5.68 -3.87 0.50
N LYS A 251 -6.64 -2.99 0.17
CA LYS A 251 -6.61 -2.25 -1.10
C LYS A 251 -5.45 -1.25 -1.14
N VAL A 252 -5.19 -0.58 -0.01
CA VAL A 252 -4.08 0.37 0.15
C VAL A 252 -2.74 -0.36 0.09
N GLU A 253 -2.59 -1.49 0.79
CA GLU A 253 -1.35 -2.28 0.79
C GLU A 253 -1.00 -2.86 -0.58
N LEU A 254 -2.01 -3.19 -1.39
CA LEU A 254 -1.84 -3.66 -2.76
C LEU A 254 -1.62 -2.51 -3.76
N GLY A 255 -1.67 -1.24 -3.32
CA GLY A 255 -1.57 -0.07 -4.20
C GLY A 255 -2.77 0.12 -5.13
N THR A 256 -3.88 -0.57 -4.87
CA THR A 256 -5.10 -0.52 -5.68
C THR A 256 -6.06 0.61 -5.29
N SER A 257 -5.80 1.26 -4.15
CA SER A 257 -6.55 2.43 -3.65
C SER A 257 -5.61 3.34 -2.87
N THR A 258 -5.92 4.64 -2.85
CA THR A 258 -5.33 5.59 -1.90
C THR A 258 -5.98 5.46 -0.53
N ALA A 259 -5.44 6.16 0.46
CA ALA A 259 -6.07 6.37 1.76
C ALA A 259 -7.51 6.88 1.60
N LYS A 260 -8.40 6.43 2.48
CA LYS A 260 -9.75 6.96 2.62
C LYS A 260 -9.73 8.20 3.51
N VAL A 261 -10.30 9.32 3.05
CA VAL A 261 -10.52 10.52 3.85
C VAL A 261 -12.02 10.65 4.16
N GLU A 262 -12.37 10.82 5.43
CA GLU A 262 -13.75 10.88 5.91
C GLU A 262 -13.97 12.19 6.67
N ASN A 263 -14.74 13.10 6.08
CA ASN A 263 -15.11 14.39 6.69
C ASN A 263 -16.47 14.33 7.41
N THR A 264 -17.20 13.23 7.28
CA THR A 264 -18.48 12.97 7.95
C THR A 264 -18.22 12.26 9.27
N GLY A 265 -18.45 12.91 10.40
CA GLY A 265 -18.22 12.30 11.73
C GLY A 265 -18.27 13.23 12.94
N CYS A 266 -18.63 14.50 12.76
CA CYS A 266 -18.81 15.47 13.84
C CYS A 266 -20.30 15.67 14.11
#